data_AF-A0A1C5YEY9-F1
#
_entry.id   AF-A0A1C5YEY9-F1
#
_cell.length_a   1.000
_cell.length_b   1.000
_cell.length_c   1.000
_cell.angle_alpha   90.00
_cell.angle_beta   90.00
_cell.angle_gamma   90.00
#
_symmetry.space_group_name_H-M   'P 1'
#
loop_
_entity.id
_entity.type
_entity.pdbx_description
1 polymer ?
#
loop_
_entity_poly.entity_id
_entity_poly.type
_entity_poly.pdbx_seq_one_letter_code
_entity_poly.pdbx_strand_id
1 'polypeptide(L)'
;MKTFPKPLSAQEEREYLRRCKEGDLEAREVLISRNLRLVAHVVKKYQQSGYETDDLLSVGTIGLIKAVNTFNAEKGSRLATYAVKCVENAILSRMRLWFQTSIPRAEKNRDGVFWHRYPRICISFALLWTAA
;
A
#
# COMPACT_ATOMS: atom_id res chain seq x y z
N MET A 1 -22.03 -17.46 12.21
CA MET A 1 -20.80 -16.65 12.37
C MET A 1 -19.92 -16.85 11.15
N LYS A 2 -19.73 -15.83 10.29
CA LYS A 2 -18.78 -15.92 9.16
C LYS A 2 -17.36 -15.80 9.73
N THR A 3 -16.79 -16.93 10.14
CA THR A 3 -15.39 -16.99 10.58
C THR A 3 -14.50 -16.73 9.37
N PHE A 4 -13.68 -15.68 9.45
CA PHE A 4 -12.70 -15.40 8.41
C PHE A 4 -11.75 -16.60 8.24
N PRO A 5 -11.42 -16.97 6.99
CA PRO A 5 -10.53 -18.09 6.75
C PRO A 5 -9.16 -17.85 7.41
N LYS A 6 -8.52 -18.93 7.85
CA LYS A 6 -7.17 -18.87 8.43
C LYS A 6 -6.19 -18.23 7.42
N PRO A 7 -5.24 -17.39 7.86
CA PRO A 7 -4.20 -16.88 6.96
C PRO A 7 -3.43 -18.03 6.31
N LEU A 8 -2.96 -17.80 5.09
CA LEU A 8 -2.15 -18.75 4.33
C LEU A 8 -0.78 -18.94 4.98
N SER A 9 -0.20 -20.12 4.83
CA SER A 9 1.22 -20.33 5.14
C SER A 9 2.10 -19.61 4.11
N ALA A 10 3.38 -19.39 4.45
CA ALA A 10 4.30 -18.69 3.54
C ALA A 10 4.54 -19.45 2.22
N GLN A 11 4.45 -20.78 2.24
CA GLN A 11 4.59 -21.61 1.04
C GLN A 11 3.36 -21.48 0.14
N GLU A 12 2.16 -21.61 0.72
CA GLU A 12 0.90 -21.43 -0.01
C GLU A 12 0.78 -20.01 -0.58
N GLU A 13 1.11 -18.97 0.21
CA GLU A 13 1.08 -17.58 -0.25
C GLU A 13 1.94 -17.40 -1.50
N ARG A 14 3.13 -18.00 -1.54
CA ARG A 14 4.04 -17.91 -2.69
C ARG A 14 3.46 -18.58 -3.93
N GLU A 15 2.78 -19.72 -3.77
CA GLU A 15 2.12 -20.42 -4.87
C GLU A 15 0.95 -19.62 -5.44
N TYR A 16 0.05 -19.12 -4.57
CA TYR A 16 -1.07 -18.29 -5.00
C TYR A 16 -0.60 -16.97 -5.66
N LEU A 17 0.48 -16.38 -5.16
CA LEU A 17 1.08 -15.20 -5.78
C LEU A 17 1.63 -15.48 -7.18
N ARG A 18 2.23 -16.65 -7.39
CA ARG A 18 2.70 -17.09 -8.70
C ARG A 18 1.53 -17.25 -9.67
N ARG A 19 0.50 -18.02 -9.28
CA ARG A 19 -0.72 -18.22 -10.09
C ARG A 19 -1.41 -16.89 -10.41
N CYS A 20 -1.51 -16.00 -9.42
CA CYS A 20 -2.09 -14.67 -9.61
C CYS A 20 -1.29 -13.84 -10.65
N LYS A 21 0.04 -13.98 -10.70
CA LYS A 21 0.90 -13.32 -11.70
C LYS A 21 0.71 -13.92 -13.11
N GLU A 22 0.36 -15.21 -13.18
CA GLU A 22 0.00 -15.91 -14.42
C GLU A 22 -1.42 -15.56 -14.90
N GLY A 23 -2.19 -14.75 -14.14
CA GLY A 23 -3.51 -14.26 -14.52
C GLY A 23 -4.69 -15.02 -13.90
N ASP A 24 -4.42 -15.92 -12.95
CA ASP A 24 -5.44 -16.71 -12.27
C ASP A 24 -6.31 -15.85 -11.33
N LEU A 25 -7.59 -15.74 -11.68
CA LEU A 25 -8.59 -14.97 -10.93
C LEU A 25 -8.96 -15.63 -9.60
N GLU A 26 -9.00 -16.96 -9.53
CA GLU A 26 -9.33 -17.69 -8.32
C GLU A 26 -8.22 -17.51 -7.29
N ALA A 27 -6.96 -17.61 -7.72
CA ALA A 27 -5.81 -17.34 -6.86
C ALA A 27 -5.85 -15.92 -6.26
N ARG A 28 -6.27 -14.93 -7.07
CA ARG A 28 -6.45 -13.54 -6.61
C ARG A 28 -7.53 -13.45 -5.53
N GLU A 29 -8.68 -14.08 -5.74
CA GLU A 29 -9.79 -14.04 -4.78
C GLU A 29 -9.43 -14.73 -3.46
N VAL A 30 -8.67 -15.83 -3.51
CA VAL A 30 -8.14 -16.50 -2.33
C VAL A 30 -7.22 -15.56 -1.55
N LEU A 31 -6.28 -14.89 -2.23
CA LEU A 31 -5.36 -13.94 -1.60
C LEU A 31 -6.10 -12.79 -0.93
N ILE A 32 -7.12 -12.22 -1.58
CA ILE A 32 -7.95 -11.14 -1.02
C ILE A 32 -8.69 -11.65 0.22
N SER A 33 -9.43 -12.75 0.09
CA SER A 33 -10.30 -13.29 1.15
C SER A 33 -9.53 -13.66 2.42
N ARG A 34 -8.32 -14.21 2.25
CA ARG A 34 -7.42 -14.60 3.36
C ARG A 34 -6.83 -13.39 4.09
N ASN A 35 -6.74 -12.23 3.43
CA ASN A 35 -6.17 -11.01 3.98
C ASN A 35 -7.21 -9.98 4.45
N LEU A 36 -8.52 -10.25 4.36
CA LEU A 36 -9.56 -9.31 4.80
C LEU A 36 -9.44 -8.89 6.28
N ARG A 37 -8.96 -9.78 7.15
CA ARG A 37 -8.74 -9.47 8.58
C ARG A 37 -7.75 -8.31 8.79
N LEU A 38 -6.78 -8.18 7.88
CA LEU A 38 -5.81 -7.09 7.88
C LEU A 38 -6.49 -5.74 7.71
N VAL A 39 -7.48 -5.65 6.83
CA VAL A 39 -8.22 -4.41 6.54
C VAL A 39 -8.93 -3.92 7.79
N ALA A 40 -9.67 -4.81 8.46
CA ALA A 40 -10.35 -4.48 9.71
C ALA A 40 -9.37 -4.01 10.81
N HIS A 41 -8.19 -4.64 10.88
CA HIS A 41 -7.15 -4.24 11.83
C HIS A 41 -6.59 -2.84 11.53
N VAL A 42 -6.35 -2.50 10.26
CA VAL A 42 -5.86 -1.17 9.86
C VAL A 42 -6.93 -0.10 10.08
N VAL A 43 -8.18 -0.37 9.70
CA VAL A 43 -9.31 0.56 9.86
C VAL A 43 -9.55 0.91 11.33
N LYS A 44 -9.29 -0.01 12.27
CA LYS A 44 -9.40 0.24 13.71
C LYS A 44 -8.64 1.50 14.16
N LYS A 45 -7.50 1.81 13.52
CA LYS A 45 -6.70 3.02 13.83
C LYS A 45 -7.41 4.33 13.48
N TYR A 46 -8.37 4.30 12.55
CA TYR A 46 -9.04 5.47 11.98
C TYR A 46 -10.52 5.59 12.42
N GLN A 47 -10.97 4.75 13.36
CA GLN A 47 -12.37 4.77 13.82
C GLN A 47 -12.76 6.08 14.52
N GLN A 48 -11.80 6.76 15.17
CA GLN A 48 -12.06 8.03 15.89
C GLN A 48 -12.00 9.26 14.98
N SER A 49 -11.85 9.08 13.67
CA SER A 49 -11.63 10.18 12.73
C SER A 49 -12.92 10.88 12.25
N GLY A 50 -14.09 10.48 12.75
CA GLY A 50 -15.39 11.04 12.36
C GLY A 50 -15.96 10.50 11.04
N TYR A 51 -15.34 9.45 10.47
CA TYR A 51 -15.84 8.75 9.28
C TYR A 51 -16.53 7.45 9.69
N GLU A 52 -17.55 7.06 8.93
CA GLU A 52 -18.24 5.79 9.13
C GLU A 52 -17.30 4.60 8.93
N THR A 53 -17.28 3.68 9.90
CA THR A 53 -16.38 2.51 9.88
C THR A 53 -16.60 1.65 8.63
N ASP A 54 -17.84 1.54 8.16
CA ASP A 54 -18.20 0.75 6.97
C ASP A 54 -17.67 1.38 5.66
N ASP A 55 -17.61 2.72 5.58
CA ASP A 55 -16.97 3.42 4.45
C ASP A 55 -15.46 3.16 4.45
N LEU A 56 -14.83 3.25 5.63
CA LEU A 56 -13.39 2.96 5.79
C LEU A 56 -13.05 1.50 5.46
N LEU A 57 -13.91 0.55 5.84
CA LEU A 57 -13.76 -0.86 5.47
C LEU A 57 -13.87 -1.07 3.96
N SER A 58 -14.83 -0.41 3.30
CA SER A 58 -15.03 -0.49 1.86
C SER A 58 -13.82 0.07 1.10
N VAL A 59 -13.38 1.27 1.46
CA VAL A 59 -12.18 1.90 0.90
C VAL A 59 -10.92 1.08 1.19
N GLY A 60 -10.77 0.58 2.41
CA GLY A 60 -9.66 -0.27 2.79
C GLY A 60 -9.62 -1.58 1.97
N THR A 61 -10.78 -2.16 1.68
CA THR A 61 -10.89 -3.36 0.82
C THR A 61 -10.44 -3.07 -0.60
N ILE A 62 -10.79 -1.91 -1.17
CA ILE A 62 -10.27 -1.45 -2.46
C ILE A 62 -8.73 -1.33 -2.42
N GLY A 63 -8.19 -0.80 -1.32
CA GLY A 63 -6.75 -0.74 -1.08
C GLY A 63 -6.08 -2.12 -1.05
N LEU A 64 -6.72 -3.12 -0.45
CA LEU A 64 -6.24 -4.50 -0.43
C LEU A 64 -6.26 -5.13 -1.83
N ILE A 65 -7.35 -4.96 -2.58
CA ILE A 65 -7.46 -5.47 -3.96
C ILE A 65 -6.34 -4.89 -4.82
N LYS A 66 -6.12 -3.57 -4.72
CA LYS A 66 -5.00 -2.91 -5.40
C LYS A 66 -3.67 -3.51 -4.99
N ALA A 67 -3.46 -3.77 -3.69
CA ALA A 67 -2.22 -4.36 -3.20
C ALA A 67 -1.94 -5.72 -3.85
N VAL A 68 -2.94 -6.61 -3.90
CA VAL A 68 -2.80 -7.94 -4.51
C VAL A 68 -2.48 -7.82 -6.01
N ASN A 69 -3.13 -6.89 -6.72
CA ASN A 69 -2.90 -6.69 -8.15
C ASN A 69 -1.52 -6.12 -8.48
N THR A 70 -0.95 -5.29 -7.62
CA THR A 70 0.32 -4.58 -7.89
C THR A 70 1.51 -5.12 -7.10
N PHE A 71 1.31 -6.18 -6.30
CA PHE A 71 2.35 -6.76 -5.49
C PHE A 71 3.43 -7.41 -6.36
N ASN A 72 4.69 -7.24 -5.95
CA ASN A 72 5.83 -7.86 -6.62
C ASN A 72 6.74 -8.52 -5.57
N ALA A 73 6.83 -9.84 -5.64
CA ALA A 73 7.63 -10.66 -4.73
C ALA A 73 9.16 -10.42 -4.87
N GLU A 74 9.62 -9.97 -6.05
CA GLU A 74 11.05 -9.69 -6.31
C GLU A 74 11.60 -8.57 -5.42
N LYS A 75 10.71 -7.72 -4.87
CA LYS A 75 11.10 -6.61 -3.97
C LYS A 75 11.40 -7.06 -2.54
N GLY A 76 11.29 -8.36 -2.24
CA GLY A 76 11.69 -8.94 -0.95
C GLY A 76 10.76 -8.63 0.24
N SER A 77 9.62 -7.96 0.03
CA SER A 77 8.64 -7.67 1.07
C SER A 77 7.53 -8.72 1.12
N ARG A 78 7.00 -9.02 2.32
CA ARG A 78 5.79 -9.85 2.46
C ARG A 78 4.56 -9.13 1.91
N LEU A 79 3.60 -9.89 1.36
CA LEU A 79 2.34 -9.34 0.85
C LEU A 79 1.60 -8.54 1.91
N ALA A 80 1.47 -9.09 3.13
CA ALA A 80 0.80 -8.41 4.24
C ALA A 80 1.40 -7.03 4.54
N THR A 81 2.72 -6.88 4.53
CA THR A 81 3.40 -5.60 4.77
C THR A 81 3.07 -4.57 3.69
N TYR A 82 3.09 -5.00 2.43
CA TYR A 82 2.73 -4.14 1.31
C TYR A 82 1.24 -3.77 1.33
N ALA A 83 0.38 -4.74 1.64
CA ALA A 83 -1.06 -4.56 1.74
C ALA A 83 -1.44 -3.53 2.81
N VAL A 84 -0.81 -3.55 3.99
CA VAL A 84 -1.04 -2.52 5.03
C VAL A 84 -0.81 -1.12 4.45
N LYS A 85 0.27 -0.91 3.70
CA LYS A 85 0.57 0.39 3.09
C LYS A 85 -0.43 0.82 2.04
N CYS A 86 -0.92 -0.11 1.23
CA CYS A 86 -1.97 0.19 0.24
C CYS A 86 -3.30 0.52 0.91
N VAL A 87 -3.67 -0.19 1.97
CA VAL A 87 -4.89 0.05 2.75
C VAL A 87 -4.82 1.41 3.46
N GLU A 88 -3.72 1.70 4.17
CA GLU A 88 -3.49 3.00 4.82
C GLU A 88 -3.57 4.14 3.79
N ASN A 89 -2.93 4.00 2.62
CA ASN A 89 -2.99 5.01 1.56
C ASN A 89 -4.40 5.22 1.02
N ALA A 90 -5.20 4.17 0.84
CA ALA A 90 -6.58 4.28 0.38
C ALA A 90 -7.44 5.06 1.38
N ILE A 91 -7.31 4.74 2.66
CA ILE A 91 -8.02 5.43 3.76
C ILE A 91 -7.60 6.90 3.81
N LEU A 92 -6.29 7.19 3.85
CA LEU A 92 -5.78 8.57 3.89
C LEU A 92 -6.21 9.39 2.66
N SER A 93 -6.29 8.76 1.48
CA SER A 93 -6.80 9.38 0.26
C SER A 93 -8.28 9.74 0.39
N ARG A 94 -9.10 8.82 0.91
CA ARG A 94 -10.54 9.07 1.17
C ARG A 94 -10.74 10.25 2.12
N MET A 95 -9.92 10.34 3.15
CA MET A 95 -9.99 11.41 4.15
C MET A 95 -9.41 12.74 3.63
N ARG A 96 -8.87 12.79 2.40
CA ARG A 96 -8.08 13.90 1.84
C ARG A 96 -6.86 14.29 2.69
N LEU A 97 -6.43 13.41 3.58
CA LEU A 97 -5.26 13.60 4.45
C LEU A 97 -3.96 13.17 3.76
N TRP A 98 -4.03 12.63 2.54
CA TRP A 98 -2.84 12.20 1.80
C TRP A 98 -1.87 13.37 1.55
N PHE A 99 -2.38 14.56 1.23
CA PHE A 99 -1.57 15.78 1.05
C PHE A 99 -0.95 16.31 2.36
N GLN A 100 -1.55 16.00 3.51
CA GLN A 100 -1.06 16.47 4.82
C GLN A 100 -0.03 15.52 5.42
N THR A 101 -0.19 14.22 5.18
CA THR A 101 0.71 13.17 5.72
C THR A 101 1.88 12.85 4.79
N SER A 102 1.77 13.19 3.50
CA SER A 102 2.81 12.98 2.50
C SER A 102 3.28 14.33 1.98
N ILE A 103 4.53 14.71 2.25
CA ILE A 103 5.17 15.84 1.56
C ILE A 103 5.02 15.60 0.05
N PRO A 104 4.53 16.56 -0.75
CA PRO A 104 4.36 16.38 -2.19
C PRO A 104 5.65 15.85 -2.81
N ARG A 105 5.59 14.63 -3.36
CA ARG A 105 6.77 13.96 -3.92
C ARG A 105 7.38 14.77 -5.06
N ALA A 106 6.55 15.54 -5.74
CA ALA A 106 6.96 16.58 -6.66
C ALA A 106 5.99 17.77 -6.60
N GLU A 107 6.54 18.96 -6.71
CA GLU A 107 5.85 20.23 -6.86
C GLU A 107 5.99 20.70 -8.30
N LYS A 108 4.89 21.04 -8.98
CA LYS A 108 4.92 21.49 -10.37
C LYS A 108 4.84 23.02 -10.41
N ASN A 109 5.97 23.66 -10.74
CA ASN A 109 6.08 25.10 -10.92
C ASN A 109 6.05 25.47 -12.40
N ARG A 110 5.93 26.77 -12.72
CA ARG A 110 5.97 27.27 -14.11
C ARG A 110 7.25 26.85 -14.84
N ASP A 111 8.34 26.66 -14.11
CA ASP A 111 9.66 26.32 -14.63
C ASP A 111 9.97 24.81 -14.65
N GLY A 112 9.02 23.96 -14.25
CA GLY A 112 9.18 22.49 -14.29
C GLY A 112 8.67 21.75 -13.05
N VAL A 113 9.05 20.47 -12.93
CA VAL A 113 8.63 19.57 -11.83
C VAL A 113 9.77 19.45 -10.83
N PHE A 114 9.62 20.03 -9.64
CA PHE A 114 10.58 20.01 -8.54
C PHE A 114 10.33 18.82 -7.61
N TRP A 115 11.25 17.87 -7.55
CA TRP A 115 11.11 16.68 -6.70
C TRP A 115 11.69 16.93 -5.30
N HIS A 116 10.83 16.92 -4.27
CA HIS A 116 11.25 16.97 -2.85
C HIS A 116 11.88 15.61 -2.48
N ARG A 117 13.19 15.47 -2.71
CA ARG A 117 13.96 14.22 -2.56
C ARG A 117 13.92 13.67 -1.13
N TYR A 118 13.71 12.35 -1.03
CA TYR A 118 13.77 11.47 0.15
C TYR A 118 14.87 11.80 1.17
N PRO A 119 14.58 11.83 2.49
CA PRO A 119 15.61 11.58 3.48
C PRO A 119 15.71 10.06 3.67
N ARG A 120 16.88 9.49 3.39
CA ARG A 120 17.64 8.54 4.24
C ARG A 120 18.41 7.51 3.41
N ILE A 121 19.70 7.43 3.75
CA ILE A 121 20.70 6.37 3.45
C ILE A 121 21.60 6.63 2.23
N CYS A 122 22.74 7.24 2.58
CA CYS A 122 24.12 6.91 2.19
C CYS A 122 24.80 7.56 0.97
N ILE A 123 25.90 8.23 1.35
CA ILE A 123 27.22 8.34 0.71
C ILE A 123 27.43 9.57 -0.19
N SER A 124 28.28 10.44 0.37
CA SER A 124 29.07 11.47 -0.28
C SER A 124 29.49 11.10 -1.69
N PHE A 125 29.15 11.95 -2.66
CA PHE A 125 30.03 12.20 -3.79
C PHE A 125 29.94 13.67 -4.15
N ALA A 126 31.08 14.33 -3.98
CA ALA A 126 31.32 15.69 -4.39
C ALA A 126 31.09 15.88 -5.89
N LEU A 127 30.65 17.07 -6.28
CA LEU A 127 31.37 17.84 -7.30
C LEU A 127 30.97 19.31 -7.21
N LEU A 128 31.96 20.08 -6.80
CA LEU A 128 32.17 21.47 -7.17
C LEU A 128 31.85 21.71 -8.65
N TRP A 129 31.07 22.75 -8.95
CA TRP A 129 31.51 23.74 -9.92
C TRP A 129 30.90 25.12 -9.59
N THR A 130 31.79 26.09 -9.52
CA THR A 130 31.66 27.54 -9.46
C THR A 130 31.08 28.16 -10.75
N ALA A 131 31.04 29.49 -10.81
CA ALA A 131 30.89 30.32 -12.02
C ALA A 131 29.52 30.29 -12.75
N ALA A 132 28.87 31.41 -13.05
CA ALA A 132 29.33 32.80 -13.20
C ALA A 132 28.27 33.78 -12.70
#